data_AF-A0A9D6JMW2-F1
#
_entry.id   AF-A0A9D6JMW2-F1
#
_cell.length_a   1.000
_cell.length_b   1.000
_cell.length_c   1.000
_cell.angle_alpha   90.00
_cell.angle_beta   90.00
_cell.angle_gamma   90.00
#
_symmetry.space_group_name_H-M   'P 1'
#
loop_
_entity.id
_entity.type
_entity.pdbx_description
1 polymer ?
#
loop_
_entity_poly.entity_id
_entity_poly.type
_entity_poly.pdbx_seq_one_letter_code
_entity_poly.pdbx_strand_id
1 'polypeptide(L)'
;MDPVLKDNEFNLFQKLIYDTAGIHMTIAKKPLVSGRLAKRLRHHGLVSYSDYFQLLTAANSPELQMAVDLLTTNETFFFREPKHFDFLRERILPG
;
A
#
# COMPACT_ATOMS: atom_id res chain seq x y z
N MET A 1 -0.40 -9.56 21.50
CA MET A 1 0.78 -9.48 20.61
C MET A 1 0.28 -9.49 19.19
N ASP A 2 0.86 -8.69 18.30
CA ASP A 2 0.52 -8.76 16.89
C ASP A 2 1.08 -10.04 16.28
N PRO A 3 0.35 -10.71 15.37
CA PRO A 3 0.86 -11.89 14.70
C PRO A 3 2.13 -11.55 13.89
N VAL A 4 2.99 -12.55 13.72
CA VAL A 4 4.21 -12.42 12.92
C VAL A 4 3.87 -12.74 11.46
N LEU A 5 4.20 -11.82 10.55
CA LEU A 5 4.04 -12.04 9.11
C LEU A 5 5.08 -13.03 8.61
N LYS A 6 4.63 -14.21 8.16
CA LYS A 6 5.52 -15.24 7.59
C LYS A 6 5.94 -14.89 6.16
N ASP A 7 7.01 -15.50 5.67
CA ASP A 7 7.51 -15.21 4.31
C ASP A 7 6.53 -15.63 3.22
N ASN A 8 5.86 -16.77 3.39
CA ASN A 8 4.82 -17.22 2.46
C ASN A 8 3.63 -16.25 2.41
N GLU A 9 3.17 -15.75 3.57
CA GLU A 9 2.12 -14.74 3.65
C GLU A 9 2.56 -13.42 3.00
N PHE A 10 3.81 -13.00 3.26
CA PHE A 10 4.36 -11.80 2.62
C PHE A 10 4.37 -11.92 1.10
N ASN A 11 4.75 -13.07 0.54
CA ASN A 11 4.70 -13.31 -0.90
C ASN A 11 3.28 -13.19 -1.47
N LEU A 12 2.25 -13.58 -0.72
CA LEU A 12 0.85 -13.39 -1.11
C LEU A 12 0.49 -11.91 -1.20
N PHE A 13 0.86 -11.09 -0.20
CA PHE A 13 0.63 -9.64 -0.25
C PHE A 13 1.44 -8.94 -1.34
N GLN A 14 2.69 -9.37 -1.58
CA GLN A 14 3.49 -8.87 -2.70
C GLN A 14 2.77 -9.08 -4.03
N LYS A 15 2.28 -10.30 -4.26
CA LYS A 15 1.54 -10.64 -5.48
C LYS A 15 0.25 -9.83 -5.58
N LEU A 16 -0.55 -9.76 -4.51
CA LEU A 16 -1.79 -9.00 -4.49
C LEU A 16 -1.59 -7.53 -4.85
N ILE A 17 -0.58 -6.87 -4.26
CA ILE A 17 -0.29 -5.46 -4.55
C ILE A 17 0.29 -5.26 -5.95
N TYR A 18 1.08 -6.20 -6.44
CA TYR A 18 1.55 -6.16 -7.82
C TYR A 18 0.37 -6.27 -8.80
N ASP A 19 -0.51 -7.24 -8.60
CA ASP A 19 -1.67 -7.49 -9.46
C ASP A 19 -2.70 -6.33 -9.40
N THR A 20 -2.80 -5.64 -8.25
CA THR A 20 -3.77 -4.55 -8.04
C THR A 20 -3.24 -3.18 -8.44
N ALA A 21 -1.96 -2.89 -8.19
CA ALA A 21 -1.39 -1.53 -8.31
C ALA A 21 -0.07 -1.46 -9.10
N GLY A 22 0.45 -2.58 -9.61
CA GLY A 22 1.72 -2.63 -10.36
C GLY A 22 2.98 -2.37 -9.51
N ILE A 23 2.86 -2.34 -8.18
CA ILE A 23 3.96 -1.99 -7.29
C ILE A 23 4.73 -3.24 -6.88
N HIS A 24 6.00 -3.32 -7.29
CA HIS A 24 6.91 -4.33 -6.79
C HIS A 24 7.40 -3.99 -5.38
N MET A 25 6.94 -4.74 -4.38
CA MET A 25 7.44 -4.63 -3.00
C MET A 25 8.67 -5.52 -2.84
N THR A 26 9.80 -4.96 -2.40
CA THR A 26 11.00 -5.76 -2.08
C THR A 26 10.90 -6.34 -0.67
N ILE A 27 11.70 -7.38 -0.38
CA ILE A 27 11.71 -8.02 0.96
C ILE A 27 12.03 -7.05 2.10
N ALA A 28 12.83 -6.02 1.83
CA ALA A 28 13.13 -4.94 2.77
C ALA A 28 11.88 -4.19 3.26
N LYS A 29 10.77 -4.24 2.51
CA LYS A 29 9.48 -3.64 2.89
C LYS A 29 8.61 -4.54 3.78
N LYS A 30 9.02 -5.78 4.07
CA LYS A 30 8.25 -6.71 4.91
C LYS A 30 7.90 -6.14 6.30
N PRO A 31 8.80 -5.44 7.02
CA PRO A 31 8.45 -4.79 8.29
C PRO A 31 7.37 -3.70 8.13
N LEU A 32 7.40 -2.94 7.02
CA LEU A 32 6.39 -1.93 6.72
C LEU A 32 5.02 -2.59 6.47
N VAL A 33 4.96 -3.66 5.67
CA VAL A 33 3.72 -4.39 5.41
C VAL A 33 3.14 -4.93 6.72
N SER A 34 3.96 -5.61 7.52
CA SER A 34 3.56 -6.12 8.83
C SER A 34 3.00 -5.00 9.73
N GLY A 35 3.75 -3.90 9.92
CA GLY A 35 3.33 -2.82 10.80
C GLY A 35 2.07 -2.07 10.35
N ARG A 36 1.91 -1.85 9.05
CA ARG A 36 0.74 -1.13 8.51
C ARG A 36 -0.52 -2.00 8.53
N LEU A 37 -0.41 -3.28 8.22
CA LEU A 37 -1.57 -4.19 8.21
C LEU A 37 -1.95 -4.69 9.61
N ALA A 38 -1.02 -4.80 10.57
CA ALA A 38 -1.33 -5.25 11.94
C ALA A 38 -2.46 -4.45 12.61
N LYS A 39 -2.55 -3.14 12.34
CA LYS A 39 -3.65 -2.29 12.82
C LYS A 39 -5.01 -2.73 12.26
N ARG A 40 -5.04 -3.17 11.00
CA ARG A 40 -6.27 -3.65 10.33
C ARG A 40 -6.67 -5.04 10.82
N LEU A 41 -5.71 -5.93 11.07
CA LEU A 41 -5.98 -7.22 11.71
C LEU A 41 -6.67 -7.03 13.06
N ARG A 42 -6.16 -6.13 13.91
CA ARG A 42 -6.79 -5.79 15.20
C ARG A 42 -8.19 -5.21 15.04
N HIS A 43 -8.39 -4.33 14.06
CA HIS A 43 -9.70 -3.73 13.79
C HIS A 43 -10.76 -4.80 13.47
N HIS A 44 -10.38 -5.85 12.74
CA HIS A 44 -11.25 -6.97 12.38
C HIS A 44 -11.21 -8.15 13.36
N GLY A 45 -10.44 -8.04 14.46
CA GLY A 45 -10.29 -9.14 15.44
C GLY A 45 -9.59 -10.39 14.90
N LEU A 46 -8.80 -10.25 13.83
CA LEU A 46 -8.12 -11.37 13.17
C LEU A 46 -6.79 -11.70 13.85
N VAL A 47 -6.46 -12.99 13.90
CA VAL A 47 -5.28 -13.52 14.62
C VAL A 47 -4.14 -13.93 13.69
N SER A 48 -4.35 -13.92 12.37
CA SER A 48 -3.30 -14.21 11.39
C SER A 48 -3.40 -13.34 10.15
N TYR A 49 -2.28 -13.19 9.43
CA TYR A 49 -2.26 -12.50 8.15
C TYR A 49 -2.93 -13.30 7.04
N SER A 50 -2.95 -14.63 7.16
CA SER A 50 -3.70 -15.51 6.28
C SER A 50 -5.22 -15.23 6.34
N ASP A 51 -5.78 -15.06 7.54
CA ASP A 51 -7.21 -14.70 7.72
C ASP A 51 -7.51 -13.33 7.10
N TYR A 52 -6.59 -12.37 7.29
CA TYR A 52 -6.73 -11.06 6.69
C TYR A 52 -6.63 -11.13 5.16
N PHE A 53 -5.72 -11.92 4.61
CA PHE A 53 -5.61 -12.12 3.17
C PHE A 53 -6.90 -12.69 2.58
N GLN A 54 -7.52 -13.67 3.24
CA GLN A 54 -8.82 -14.21 2.82
C GLN A 54 -9.88 -13.11 2.78
N LEU A 55 -9.97 -12.26 3.81
CA LEU A 55 -10.86 -11.10 3.83
C LEU A 55 -10.61 -10.14 2.66
N LEU A 56 -9.35 -9.87 2.30
CA LEU A 56 -9.01 -9.01 1.16
C LEU A 56 -9.45 -9.61 -0.18
N THR A 57 -9.31 -10.92 -0.34
CA THR A 57 -9.62 -11.64 -1.59
C THR A 57 -11.08 -12.06 -1.73
N ALA A 58 -11.90 -11.84 -0.70
CA ALA A 58 -13.34 -12.05 -0.79
C ALA A 58 -13.95 -11.11 -1.87
N ALA A 59 -14.98 -11.61 -2.55
CA ALA A 59 -15.64 -10.84 -3.61
C ALA A 59 -16.13 -9.48 -3.09
N ASN A 60 -15.77 -8.40 -3.80
CA ASN A 60 -16.13 -7.01 -3.47
C ASN A 60 -15.74 -6.56 -2.06
N SER A 61 -14.64 -7.08 -1.50
CA SER A 61 -14.15 -6.65 -0.20
C SER A 61 -13.70 -5.18 -0.23
N PRO A 62 -14.36 -4.26 0.51
CA PRO A 62 -13.92 -2.87 0.59
C PRO A 62 -12.57 -2.74 1.32
N GLU A 63 -12.19 -3.78 2.09
CA GLU A 63 -10.93 -3.82 2.82
C GLU A 63 -9.70 -3.88 1.88
N LEU A 64 -9.87 -4.40 0.65
CA LEU A 64 -8.79 -4.43 -0.34
C LEU A 64 -8.28 -3.02 -0.65
N GLN A 65 -9.17 -2.07 -0.87
CA GLN A 65 -8.79 -0.68 -1.15
C GLN A 65 -8.02 -0.08 0.03
N MET A 66 -8.51 -0.29 1.25
CA MET A 66 -7.84 0.17 2.48
C MET A 66 -6.43 -0.42 2.62
N ALA A 67 -6.25 -1.70 2.31
CA ALA A 67 -4.93 -2.35 2.32
C ALA A 67 -3.99 -1.75 1.26
N VAL A 68 -4.49 -1.50 0.04
CA VAL A 68 -3.71 -0.85 -1.03
C VAL A 68 -3.28 0.57 -0.61
N ASP A 69 -4.20 1.38 -0.09
CA ASP A 69 -3.90 2.75 0.34
C ASP A 69 -2.86 2.77 1.47
N LEU A 70 -2.95 1.80 2.39
CA LEU A 70 -1.97 1.65 3.45
C LEU A 70 -0.61 1.18 2.93
N LEU A 71 -0.53 0.38 1.88
CA LEU A 71 0.75 -0.18 1.40
C LEU A 71 1.42 0.68 0.32
N THR A 72 0.70 1.63 -0.25
CA THR A 72 1.24 2.63 -1.19
C THR A 72 1.81 3.86 -0.46
N THR A 73 2.57 4.68 -1.20
CA THR A 73 3.12 5.94 -0.69
C THR A 73 2.36 7.10 -1.33
N ASN A 74 1.46 7.72 -0.58
CA ASN A 74 0.68 8.88 -1.02
C ASN A 74 1.32 10.18 -0.49
N GLU A 75 2.63 10.39 -0.70
CA GLU A 75 3.31 11.62 -0.30
C GLU A 75 3.13 12.69 -1.39
N THR A 76 2.38 13.74 -1.08
CA THR A 76 2.15 14.88 -1.97
C THR A 76 2.02 16.18 -1.17
N PHE A 77 2.41 17.30 -1.78
CA PHE A 77 2.27 18.64 -1.24
C PHE A 77 2.24 19.67 -2.38
N PHE A 78 1.64 20.83 -2.11
CA PHE A 78 1.53 21.90 -3.10
C PHE A 78 2.91 22.37 -3.58
N PHE A 79 3.04 22.59 -4.88
CA PHE A 79 4.28 23.02 -5.54
C PHE A 79 5.48 22.10 -5.30
N ARG A 80 5.24 20.78 -5.17
CA ARG A 80 6.30 19.76 -5.17
C ARG A 80 7.17 19.92 -6.43
N GLU A 81 8.48 20.02 -6.24
CA GLU A 81 9.46 20.27 -7.32
C GLU A 81 9.20 21.62 -8.05
N PRO A 82 9.44 22.76 -7.37
CA PRO A 82 9.02 24.09 -7.85
C PRO A 82 9.56 24.45 -9.24
N LYS A 83 10.74 23.95 -9.62
CA LYS A 83 11.34 24.16 -10.94
C LYS A 83 10.45 23.69 -12.09
N HIS A 84 9.63 22.66 -11.90
CA HIS A 84 8.68 22.20 -12.90
C HIS A 84 7.56 23.23 -13.14
N PHE A 85 7.15 23.98 -12.12
CA PHE A 85 6.15 25.03 -12.23
C PHE A 85 6.71 26.30 -12.90
N ASP A 86 7.98 26.63 -12.65
CA ASP A 86 8.67 27.70 -13.36
C ASP A 86 8.78 27.39 -14.86
N PHE A 87 9.18 26.17 -15.20
CA PHE A 87 9.22 25.72 -16.60
C PHE A 87 7.85 25.78 -17.28
N LEU A 88 6.80 25.31 -16.59
CA LEU A 88 5.42 25.36 -17.11
C LEU A 88 5.02 26.80 -17.47
N ARG A 89 5.33 27.76 -16.59
CA ARG A 89 5.05 29.20 -16.78
C ARG A 89 5.85 29.81 -17.92
N GLU A 90 7.13 29.49 -18.02
CA GLU A 90 8.05 30.13 -18.97
C GLU A 90 7.98 29.54 -20.38
N ARG A 91 7.59 28.26 -20.51
CA ARG A 91 7.77 27.49 -21.74
C ARG A 91 6.51 26.85 -22.31
N ILE A 92 5.48 26.61 -21.51
CA ILE A 92 4.29 25.87 -21.94
C ILE A 92 3.04 26.75 -21.97
N LEU A 93 2.84 27.58 -20.95
CA LEU A 93 1.68 28.47 -20.92
C LEU A 93 1.92 29.67 -21.85
N PRO A 94 0.97 30.01 -22.75
CA PRO A 94 1.04 31.26 -23.48
C PRO A 94 0.89 32.43 -22.49
N GLY A 95 1.70 33.46 -22.68
CA GLY A 95 1.55 34.73 -21.97
C GLY A 95 0.23 35.40 -22.29
#